data_AF-A0A952SUC4-F1
#
_entry.id   AF-A0A952SUC4-F1
#
_cell.length_a   1.000
_cell.length_b   1.000
_cell.length_c   1.000
_cell.angle_alpha   90.00
_cell.angle_beta   90.00
_cell.angle_gamma   90.00
#
_symmetry.space_group_name_H-M   'P 1'
#
loop_
_entity.id
_entity.type
_entity.pdbx_description
1 polymer ?
#
loop_
_entity_poly.entity_id
_entity_poly.type
_entity_poly.pdbx_seq_one_letter_code
_entity_poly.pdbx_strand_id
1 'polypeptide(L)'
;MTARHRIRLVLGLIGTLAMGAHSSWAIDVSLSSEEAHKALETGRIPMEKANSQDDVKKVLQQASLATRVGADPETDPCGASAVLRTKRYRLEAFGRQEAAESKKRKTDIRMPEEFIKKVMDMPNMEIEVQLCGDDEYFAEGALIELQQGSKRIKAIDIGKAERGRKNDTNGPAYRSRFTALFAYEQFDPNAASVFVVNLQDGKEIRIPAEFSKVK
;
A
#
# COMPACT_ATOMS: atom_id res chain seq x y z
N MET A 1 47.48 63.29 4.02
CA MET A 1 47.62 62.01 4.74
C MET A 1 46.42 61.95 5.67
N THR A 2 45.37 61.14 5.48
CA THR A 2 45.27 59.66 5.57
C THR A 2 43.92 59.24 4.92
N ALA A 3 43.91 58.40 3.88
CA ALA A 3 43.51 56.97 3.87
C ALA A 3 42.19 56.64 4.64
N ARG A 4 41.05 56.44 3.96
CA ARG A 4 40.47 55.18 3.38
C ARG A 4 39.99 54.12 4.41
N HIS A 5 38.66 53.84 4.40
CA HIS A 5 37.99 52.51 4.28
C HIS A 5 36.53 52.58 4.81
N ARG A 6 35.51 52.54 3.94
CA ARG A 6 34.74 51.36 3.45
C ARG A 6 34.14 50.46 4.56
N ILE A 7 32.84 50.62 4.80
CA ILE A 7 31.92 49.66 5.45
C ILE A 7 30.66 49.67 4.54
N ARG A 8 30.44 48.66 3.66
CA ARG A 8 29.63 47.42 3.83
C ARG A 8 28.27 47.72 4.48
N LEU A 9 27.10 47.35 3.98
CA LEU A 9 26.69 46.05 3.45
C LEU A 9 25.37 46.17 2.66
N VAL A 10 25.14 45.16 1.85
CA VAL A 10 24.17 45.00 0.76
C VAL A 10 22.74 44.73 1.24
N LEU A 11 21.79 45.18 0.42
CA LEU A 11 20.35 44.96 0.49
C LEU A 11 19.97 43.50 0.73
N GLY A 12 18.89 43.32 1.49
CA GLY A 12 18.19 42.05 1.63
C GLY A 12 17.52 41.60 0.33
N LEU A 13 17.37 40.28 0.21
CA LEU A 13 16.20 39.68 -0.39
C LEU A 13 16.01 38.29 0.23
N ILE A 14 14.97 38.21 1.04
CA ILE A 14 14.35 36.99 1.56
C ILE A 14 13.58 36.38 0.39
N GLY A 15 13.78 35.08 0.13
CA GLY A 15 13.07 34.40 -0.94
C GLY A 15 13.51 32.97 -1.18
N THR A 16 13.72 32.17 -0.15
CA THR A 16 13.78 30.71 -0.31
C THR A 16 12.37 30.16 -0.25
N LEU A 17 11.80 29.93 -1.43
CA LEU A 17 10.65 29.05 -1.66
C LEU A 17 10.95 27.68 -1.03
N ALA A 18 10.35 27.43 0.13
CA ALA A 18 10.19 26.08 0.64
C ALA A 18 9.15 25.38 -0.26
N MET A 19 9.57 24.88 -1.41
CA MET A 19 8.85 23.79 -2.06
C MET A 19 9.04 22.59 -1.15
N GLY A 20 8.11 22.43 -0.21
CA GLY A 20 7.99 21.23 0.57
C GLY A 20 7.92 20.07 -0.40
N ALA A 21 8.94 19.22 -0.39
CA ALA A 21 8.81 17.88 -0.88
C ALA A 21 7.76 17.21 0.01
N HIS A 22 6.50 17.30 -0.40
CA HIS A 22 5.45 16.46 0.15
C HIS A 22 5.90 15.04 -0.17
N SER A 23 6.56 14.43 0.81
CA SER A 23 6.80 12.99 0.80
C SER A 23 5.42 12.39 0.66
N SER A 24 5.11 11.79 -0.50
CA SER A 24 3.80 11.21 -0.74
C SER A 24 3.63 10.06 0.25
N TRP A 25 2.77 10.24 1.25
CA TRP A 25 2.45 9.25 2.25
C TRP A 25 1.54 8.20 1.60
N ALA A 26 1.81 6.91 1.71
CA ALA A 26 1.00 5.92 0.98
C ALA A 26 -0.42 5.74 1.50
N ILE A 27 -0.71 6.14 2.73
CA ILE A 27 -2.08 6.32 3.22
C ILE A 27 -2.47 7.77 2.97
N ASP A 28 -2.42 8.19 1.70
CA ASP A 28 -2.94 9.50 1.35
C ASP A 28 -4.46 9.43 1.38
N VAL A 29 -5.04 10.05 2.41
CA VAL A 29 -6.48 10.18 2.58
C VAL A 29 -7.05 11.04 1.45
N SER A 30 -6.26 11.99 0.92
CA SER A 30 -6.65 13.00 -0.06
C SER A 30 -5.68 13.06 -1.24
N LEU A 31 -5.84 12.14 -2.19
CA LEU A 31 -5.10 12.16 -3.44
C LEU A 31 -5.63 13.28 -4.36
N SER A 32 -4.75 14.11 -4.95
CA SER A 32 -5.15 15.07 -5.98
C SER A 32 -5.43 14.39 -7.32
N SER A 33 -6.14 15.09 -8.22
CA SER A 33 -6.40 14.56 -9.58
C SER A 33 -5.12 14.31 -10.36
N GLU A 34 -4.14 15.23 -10.29
CA GLU A 34 -2.84 15.07 -10.96
C GLU A 34 -2.08 13.85 -10.43
N GLU A 35 -2.04 13.65 -9.12
CA GLU A 35 -1.41 12.48 -8.51
C GLU A 35 -2.14 11.18 -8.87
N ALA A 36 -3.46 11.22 -9.02
CA ALA A 36 -4.24 10.06 -9.42
C ALA A 36 -3.92 9.63 -10.87
N HIS A 37 -3.83 10.59 -11.78
CA HIS A 37 -3.37 10.37 -13.16
C HIS A 37 -1.94 9.83 -13.20
N LYS A 38 -1.05 10.42 -12.39
CA LYS A 38 0.33 9.96 -12.27
C LYS A 38 0.44 8.54 -11.70
N ALA A 39 -0.43 8.18 -10.75
CA ALA A 39 -0.48 6.82 -10.21
C ALA A 39 -0.88 5.80 -11.29
N LEU A 40 -1.89 6.11 -12.11
CA LEU A 40 -2.24 5.26 -13.27
C LEU A 40 -1.05 5.04 -14.20
N GLU A 41 -0.39 6.13 -14.59
CA GLU A 41 0.77 6.07 -15.45
C GLU A 41 1.93 5.28 -14.83
N THR A 42 2.17 5.47 -13.52
CA THR A 42 3.19 4.74 -12.77
C THR A 42 2.95 3.23 -12.80
N GLY A 43 1.69 2.80 -12.67
CA GLY A 43 1.32 1.39 -12.82
C GLY A 43 1.49 0.86 -14.24
N ARG A 44 1.15 1.66 -15.24
CA ARG A 44 1.19 1.32 -16.67
C ARG A 44 2.62 1.04 -17.16
N ILE A 45 3.54 1.99 -16.94
CA ILE A 45 4.89 1.99 -17.53
C ILE A 45 5.65 0.65 -17.39
N PRO A 46 5.78 0.04 -16.19
CA PRO A 46 6.51 -1.21 -16.05
C PRO A 46 5.81 -2.38 -16.76
N MET A 47 4.48 -2.37 -16.83
CA MET A 47 3.72 -3.43 -17.49
C MET A 47 3.83 -3.35 -19.03
N GLU A 48 3.91 -2.17 -19.62
CA GLU A 48 4.14 -2.02 -21.06
C GLU A 48 5.49 -2.60 -21.49
N LYS A 49 6.51 -2.34 -20.66
CA LYS A 49 7.89 -2.81 -20.86
C LYS A 49 8.05 -4.31 -20.62
N ALA A 50 7.12 -4.96 -19.93
CA ALA A 50 7.16 -6.40 -19.67
C ALA A 50 6.88 -7.18 -20.97
N ASN A 51 7.85 -7.97 -21.43
CA ASN A 51 7.76 -8.71 -22.70
C ASN A 51 7.64 -10.21 -22.52
N SER A 52 7.76 -10.71 -21.29
CA SER A 52 7.61 -12.12 -20.94
C SER A 52 6.66 -12.31 -19.75
N GLN A 53 6.19 -13.54 -19.54
CA GLN A 53 5.39 -13.87 -18.36
C GLN A 53 6.17 -13.66 -17.06
N ASP A 54 7.48 -13.88 -17.07
CA ASP A 54 8.35 -13.65 -15.92
C ASP A 54 8.48 -12.17 -15.59
N ASP A 55 8.56 -11.30 -16.59
CA ASP A 55 8.55 -9.84 -16.37
C ASP A 55 7.23 -9.39 -15.74
N VAL A 56 6.10 -9.89 -16.26
CA VAL A 56 4.77 -9.59 -15.69
C VAL A 56 4.71 -10.04 -14.22
N LYS A 57 5.19 -11.24 -13.92
CA LYS A 57 5.23 -11.77 -12.55
C LYS A 57 6.07 -10.87 -11.64
N LYS A 58 7.25 -10.42 -12.09
CA LYS A 58 8.11 -9.49 -11.33
C LYS A 58 7.42 -8.15 -11.08
N VAL A 59 6.75 -7.57 -12.08
CA VAL A 59 6.01 -6.31 -11.93
C VAL A 59 4.90 -6.45 -10.87
N LEU A 60 4.15 -7.54 -10.91
CA LEU A 60 3.08 -7.79 -9.93
C LEU A 60 3.62 -8.06 -8.52
N GLN A 61 4.73 -8.80 -8.41
CA GLN A 61 5.40 -9.07 -7.14
C GLN A 61 5.93 -7.78 -6.52
N GLN A 62 6.63 -6.95 -7.28
CA GLN A 62 7.11 -5.64 -6.84
C GLN A 62 5.98 -4.73 -6.38
N ALA A 63 4.86 -4.69 -7.11
CA ALA A 63 3.69 -3.91 -6.73
C ALA A 63 3.05 -4.38 -5.41
N SER A 64 3.02 -5.69 -5.16
CA SER A 64 2.55 -6.23 -3.88
C SER A 64 3.49 -5.88 -2.73
N LEU A 65 4.80 -5.93 -2.95
CA LEU A 65 5.80 -5.61 -1.92
C LEU A 65 5.77 -4.13 -1.52
N ALA A 66 5.55 -3.22 -2.47
CA ALA A 66 5.55 -1.77 -2.24
C ALA A 66 4.49 -1.31 -1.20
N THR A 67 3.42 -2.07 -1.05
CA THR A 67 2.30 -1.76 -0.15
C THR A 67 2.12 -2.78 0.97
N ARG A 68 3.08 -3.69 1.12
CA ARG A 68 3.07 -4.73 2.15
C ARG A 68 3.60 -4.18 3.46
N VAL A 69 3.01 -4.64 4.55
CA VAL A 69 3.51 -4.49 5.91
C VAL A 69 3.62 -5.85 6.59
N GLY A 70 4.40 -5.92 7.67
CA GLY A 70 4.75 -7.16 8.35
C GLY A 70 5.89 -7.91 7.66
N ALA A 71 5.78 -9.23 7.62
CA ALA A 71 6.82 -10.08 7.07
C ALA A 71 7.00 -9.90 5.56
N ASP A 72 8.25 -10.07 5.11
CA ASP A 72 8.62 -10.13 3.70
C ASP A 72 8.55 -11.59 3.23
N PRO A 73 7.66 -11.94 2.27
CA PRO A 73 7.47 -13.31 1.82
C PRO A 73 8.72 -13.92 1.15
N GLU A 74 9.71 -13.12 0.73
CA GLU A 74 10.96 -13.64 0.17
C GLU A 74 11.90 -14.18 1.25
N THR A 75 11.84 -13.62 2.46
CA THR A 75 12.72 -14.00 3.58
C THR A 75 12.01 -14.79 4.67
N ASP A 76 10.71 -14.53 4.85
CA ASP A 76 9.81 -15.23 5.76
C ASP A 76 8.48 -15.56 5.04
N PRO A 77 8.45 -16.67 4.27
CA PRO A 77 7.29 -17.06 3.46
C PRO A 77 6.00 -17.28 4.26
N CYS A 78 6.11 -17.58 5.57
CA CYS A 78 4.97 -17.82 6.45
C CYS A 78 4.78 -16.75 7.54
N GLY A 79 5.56 -15.69 7.50
CA GLY A 79 5.38 -14.56 8.38
C GLY A 79 4.07 -13.84 8.11
N ALA A 80 3.43 -13.38 9.19
CA ALA A 80 2.19 -12.65 9.10
C ALA A 80 2.41 -11.29 8.41
N SER A 81 1.60 -11.01 7.40
CA SER A 81 1.73 -9.79 6.61
C SER A 81 0.39 -9.31 6.10
N ALA A 82 0.34 -8.05 5.71
CA ALA A 82 -0.84 -7.45 5.12
C ALA A 82 -0.47 -6.58 3.91
N VAL A 83 -1.30 -6.58 2.87
CA VAL A 83 -1.17 -5.70 1.71
C VAL A 83 -2.22 -4.60 1.80
N LEU A 84 -1.76 -3.36 1.84
CA LEU A 84 -2.60 -2.18 1.91
C LEU A 84 -3.08 -1.80 0.50
N ARG A 85 -4.36 -2.01 0.19
CA ARG A 85 -4.94 -1.64 -1.11
C ARG A 85 -5.37 -0.16 -1.07
N THR A 86 -4.37 0.71 -1.01
CA THR A 86 -4.52 2.18 -0.99
C THR A 86 -5.19 2.71 -2.27
N LYS A 87 -5.67 3.96 -2.27
CA LYS A 87 -6.20 4.61 -3.48
C LYS A 87 -5.17 4.58 -4.62
N ARG A 88 -3.92 4.92 -4.29
CA ARG A 88 -2.79 4.84 -5.21
C ARG A 88 -2.56 3.42 -5.74
N TYR A 89 -2.54 2.42 -4.86
CA TYR A 89 -2.40 1.02 -5.26
C TYR A 89 -3.48 0.60 -6.26
N ARG A 90 -4.73 0.98 -6.02
CA ARG A 90 -5.86 0.65 -6.91
C ARG A 90 -5.72 1.31 -8.28
N LEU A 91 -5.30 2.58 -8.32
CA LEU A 91 -5.02 3.29 -9.58
C LEU A 91 -3.86 2.64 -10.33
N GLU A 92 -2.75 2.37 -9.66
CA GLU A 92 -1.61 1.69 -10.29
C GLU A 92 -1.97 0.26 -10.76
N ALA A 93 -2.78 -0.47 -10.00
CA ALA A 93 -3.28 -1.79 -10.37
C ALA A 93 -4.15 -1.74 -11.63
N PHE A 94 -5.02 -0.73 -11.73
CA PHE A 94 -5.80 -0.50 -12.93
C PHE A 94 -4.91 -0.12 -14.12
N GLY A 95 -3.93 0.77 -13.93
CA GLY A 95 -2.97 1.12 -14.98
C GLY A 95 -2.18 -0.09 -15.50
N ARG A 96 -1.76 -1.00 -14.60
CA ARG A 96 -1.17 -2.30 -14.97
C ARG A 96 -2.14 -3.16 -15.77
N GLN A 97 -3.39 -3.27 -15.33
CA GLN A 97 -4.40 -4.08 -16.01
C GLN A 97 -4.68 -3.57 -17.42
N GLU A 98 -4.95 -2.27 -17.60
CA GLU A 98 -5.21 -1.68 -18.91
C GLU A 98 -3.99 -1.82 -19.82
N ALA A 99 -2.76 -1.61 -19.33
CA ALA A 99 -1.55 -1.84 -20.12
C ALA A 99 -1.46 -3.28 -20.65
N ALA A 100 -1.75 -4.27 -19.79
CA ALA A 100 -1.72 -5.67 -20.17
C ALA A 100 -2.84 -6.03 -21.16
N GLU A 101 -4.06 -5.51 -20.96
CA GLU A 101 -5.20 -5.75 -21.82
C GLU A 101 -5.06 -5.08 -23.19
N SER A 102 -4.67 -3.80 -23.22
CA SER A 102 -4.42 -3.05 -24.44
C SER A 102 -3.30 -3.66 -25.27
N LYS A 103 -2.21 -4.13 -24.65
CA LYS A 103 -1.13 -4.87 -25.35
C LYS A 103 -1.65 -6.16 -26.01
N LYS A 104 -2.50 -6.91 -25.32
CA LYS A 104 -3.14 -8.12 -25.87
C LYS A 104 -4.09 -7.81 -27.02
N ARG A 105 -4.84 -6.71 -26.92
CA ARG A 105 -5.86 -6.30 -27.92
C ARG A 105 -5.31 -5.42 -29.05
N LYS A 106 -4.06 -4.94 -28.95
CA LYS A 106 -3.44 -3.96 -29.84
C LYS A 106 -4.25 -2.66 -29.97
N THR A 107 -4.78 -2.20 -28.83
CA THR A 107 -5.56 -0.96 -28.73
C THR A 107 -4.82 0.05 -27.88
N ASP A 108 -5.22 1.31 -27.94
CA ASP A 108 -4.72 2.34 -27.04
C ASP A 108 -5.14 2.06 -25.58
N ILE A 109 -4.39 2.63 -24.64
CA ILE A 109 -4.65 2.49 -23.21
C ILE A 109 -5.70 3.51 -22.79
N ARG A 110 -6.74 3.03 -22.11
CA ARG A 110 -7.84 3.87 -21.66
C ARG A 110 -7.57 4.35 -20.24
N MET A 111 -7.87 5.62 -19.99
CA MET A 111 -7.83 6.21 -18.65
C MET A 111 -9.20 6.83 -18.36
N PRO A 112 -10.17 6.04 -17.87
CA PRO A 112 -11.51 6.53 -17.62
C PRO A 112 -11.54 7.43 -16.37
N GLU A 113 -11.83 8.72 -16.56
CA GLU A 113 -11.99 9.71 -15.47
C GLU A 113 -13.00 9.27 -14.41
N GLU A 114 -14.06 8.55 -14.82
CA GLU A 114 -15.05 8.01 -13.89
C GLU A 114 -14.44 7.00 -12.91
N PHE A 115 -13.47 6.19 -13.35
CA PHE A 115 -12.77 5.26 -12.48
C PHE A 115 -11.86 6.00 -11.51
N ILE A 116 -11.13 7.01 -12.00
CA ILE A 116 -10.26 7.86 -11.17
C ILE A 116 -11.08 8.48 -10.04
N LYS A 117 -12.18 9.14 -10.41
CA LYS A 117 -13.10 9.75 -9.45
C LYS A 117 -13.64 8.72 -8.46
N LYS A 118 -14.09 7.56 -8.93
CA LYS A 118 -14.59 6.48 -8.07
C LYS A 118 -13.56 6.04 -7.03
N VAL A 119 -12.29 5.90 -7.41
CA VAL A 119 -11.21 5.52 -6.48
C VAL A 119 -10.88 6.66 -5.51
N MET A 120 -10.83 7.90 -5.99
CA MET A 120 -10.60 9.08 -5.15
C MET A 120 -11.70 9.25 -4.10
N ASP A 121 -12.95 8.94 -4.45
CA ASP A 121 -14.12 9.04 -3.58
C ASP A 121 -14.29 7.82 -2.64
N MET A 122 -13.41 6.81 -2.70
CA MET A 122 -13.49 5.66 -1.79
C MET A 122 -13.25 6.09 -0.33
N PRO A 123 -14.20 5.82 0.60
CA PRO A 123 -14.05 6.20 1.99
C PRO A 123 -13.20 5.19 2.79
N ASN A 124 -13.04 3.97 2.27
CA ASN A 124 -12.45 2.85 2.99
C ASN A 124 -11.23 2.29 2.27
N MET A 125 -10.19 1.97 3.03
CA MET A 125 -9.05 1.19 2.58
C MET A 125 -9.31 -0.30 2.83
N GLU A 126 -9.00 -1.12 1.84
CA GLU A 126 -9.03 -2.57 1.98
C GLU A 126 -7.65 -3.10 2.33
N ILE A 127 -7.60 -4.02 3.29
CA ILE A 127 -6.38 -4.65 3.78
C ILE A 127 -6.51 -6.14 3.49
N GLU A 128 -5.62 -6.69 2.68
CA GLU A 128 -5.54 -8.14 2.47
C GLU A 128 -4.51 -8.71 3.46
N VAL A 129 -5.00 -9.45 4.44
CA VAL A 129 -4.17 -10.12 5.46
C VAL A 129 -3.80 -11.50 4.94
N GLN A 130 -2.52 -11.87 5.07
CA GLN A 130 -2.02 -13.20 4.75
C GLN A 130 -1.38 -13.82 6.01
N LEU A 131 -1.83 -15.03 6.34
CA LEU A 131 -1.37 -15.78 7.51
C LEU A 131 -1.02 -17.22 7.12
N CYS A 132 -0.20 -17.87 7.95
CA CYS A 132 0.05 -19.30 7.92
C CYS A 132 -0.50 -19.98 9.18
N GLY A 133 -0.96 -21.23 9.04
CA GLY A 133 -1.50 -22.05 10.12
C GLY A 133 -1.44 -23.54 9.77
N ASP A 134 -1.77 -24.39 10.75
CA ASP A 134 -1.64 -25.86 10.62
C ASP A 134 -2.91 -26.55 10.14
N ASP A 135 -4.03 -25.82 10.12
CA ASP A 135 -5.34 -26.29 9.64
C ASP A 135 -5.78 -25.47 8.41
N GLU A 136 -6.65 -26.02 7.56
CA GLU A 136 -7.10 -25.33 6.35
C GLU A 136 -8.19 -24.27 6.61
N TYR A 137 -8.82 -24.28 7.78
CA TYR A 137 -9.84 -23.33 8.22
C TYR A 137 -9.38 -22.45 9.40
N PHE A 138 -8.10 -22.50 9.77
CA PHE A 138 -7.54 -21.81 10.95
C PHE A 138 -7.84 -20.30 11.02
N ALA A 139 -8.02 -19.64 9.87
CA ALA A 139 -8.30 -18.21 9.78
C ALA A 139 -9.80 -17.88 9.71
N GLU A 140 -10.68 -18.89 9.74
CA GLU A 140 -12.12 -18.69 9.74
C GLU A 140 -12.54 -17.89 10.99
N GLY A 141 -13.37 -16.86 10.78
CA GLY A 141 -13.83 -15.98 11.86
C GLY A 141 -12.73 -15.15 12.55
N ALA A 142 -11.54 -15.04 11.95
CA ALA A 142 -10.51 -14.13 12.44
C ALA A 142 -11.03 -12.69 12.54
N LEU A 143 -10.72 -12.03 13.65
CA LEU A 143 -11.02 -10.62 13.87
C LEU A 143 -9.74 -9.80 13.71
N ILE A 144 -9.85 -8.58 13.19
CA ILE A 144 -8.71 -7.69 13.05
C ILE A 144 -9.04 -6.28 13.55
N GLU A 145 -8.08 -5.68 14.25
CA GLU A 145 -8.08 -4.27 14.60
C GLU A 145 -6.71 -3.65 14.28
N LEU A 146 -6.70 -2.33 14.12
CA LEU A 146 -5.51 -1.54 13.96
C LEU A 146 -5.25 -0.76 15.25
N GLN A 147 -4.10 -1.00 15.85
CA GLN A 147 -3.61 -0.26 17.00
C GLN A 147 -2.65 0.83 16.54
N GLN A 148 -2.95 2.10 16.85
CA GLN A 148 -2.10 3.26 16.59
C GLN A 148 -1.86 4.02 17.90
N GLY A 149 -0.71 3.82 18.53
CA GLY A 149 -0.46 4.31 19.89
C GLY A 149 -1.52 3.80 20.89
N SER A 150 -2.30 4.71 21.47
CA SER A 150 -3.42 4.40 22.39
C SER A 150 -4.76 4.18 21.67
N LYS A 151 -4.87 4.51 20.39
CA LYS A 151 -6.09 4.36 19.60
C LYS A 151 -6.21 2.91 19.10
N ARG A 152 -7.42 2.35 19.25
CA ARG A 152 -7.82 1.09 18.60
C ARG A 152 -8.89 1.38 17.57
N ILE A 153 -8.63 0.97 16.34
CA ILE A 153 -9.49 1.19 15.19
C ILE A 153 -10.01 -0.19 14.76
N LYS A 154 -11.33 -0.37 14.76
CA LYS A 154 -11.95 -1.62 14.33
C LYS A 154 -12.16 -1.60 12.82
N ALA A 155 -12.05 -2.78 12.19
CA ALA A 155 -12.50 -2.93 10.82
C ALA A 155 -14.02 -2.67 10.74
N ILE A 156 -14.44 -2.00 9.67
CA ILE A 156 -15.85 -1.76 9.32
C ILE A 156 -16.49 -3.07 8.87
N ASP A 157 -15.74 -3.84 8.08
CA ASP A 157 -16.17 -5.12 7.54
C ASP A 157 -14.97 -6.05 7.43
N ILE A 158 -15.21 -7.35 7.59
CA ILE A 158 -14.21 -8.40 7.48
C ILE A 158 -14.77 -9.46 6.53
N GLY A 159 -14.10 -9.61 5.40
CA GLY A 159 -14.41 -10.64 4.42
C GLY A 159 -14.11 -12.02 4.96
N LYS A 160 -14.81 -13.03 4.44
CA LYS A 160 -14.56 -14.43 4.81
C LYS A 160 -13.13 -14.83 4.44
N ALA A 161 -12.47 -15.55 5.34
CA ALA A 161 -11.17 -16.12 5.05
C ALA A 161 -11.27 -17.16 3.93
N GLU A 162 -10.32 -17.11 3.00
CA GLU A 162 -10.12 -18.16 2.00
C GLU A 162 -9.75 -19.47 2.70
N ARG A 163 -10.22 -20.59 2.15
CA ARG A 163 -9.72 -21.91 2.55
C ARG A 163 -8.20 -21.95 2.35
N GLY A 164 -7.51 -22.46 3.35
CA GLY A 164 -6.06 -22.59 3.39
C GLY A 164 -5.54 -23.37 2.18
N ARG A 165 -4.55 -22.79 1.49
CA ARG A 165 -3.79 -23.49 0.44
C ARG A 165 -2.58 -24.12 1.08
N LYS A 166 -2.23 -25.35 0.67
CA LYS A 166 -1.05 -26.04 1.21
C LYS A 166 0.23 -25.28 0.88
N ASN A 167 1.13 -25.23 1.85
CA ASN A 167 2.50 -24.73 1.68
C ASN A 167 3.43 -25.89 1.33
N ASP A 168 4.39 -25.66 0.45
CA ASP A 168 5.42 -26.64 0.07
C ASP A 168 6.72 -26.46 0.90
N THR A 169 6.60 -25.93 2.12
CA THR A 169 7.73 -25.52 2.96
C THR A 169 7.71 -26.20 4.34
N ASN A 170 8.88 -26.31 4.97
CA ASN A 170 8.97 -26.71 6.39
C ASN A 170 8.38 -25.60 7.27
N GLY A 171 7.24 -25.83 7.90
CA GLY A 171 6.50 -24.84 8.69
C GLY A 171 5.00 -25.14 8.71
N PRO A 172 4.16 -24.14 9.03
CA PRO A 172 2.72 -24.35 9.06
C PRO A 172 2.19 -24.83 7.71
N ALA A 173 1.29 -25.82 7.75
CA ALA A 173 0.88 -26.58 6.58
C ALA A 173 0.07 -25.78 5.55
N TYR A 174 -0.61 -24.71 5.98
CA TYR A 174 -1.53 -23.95 5.16
C TYR A 174 -1.25 -22.44 5.21
N ARG A 175 -1.56 -21.76 4.12
CA ARG A 175 -1.66 -20.30 4.03
C ARG A 175 -3.08 -19.88 3.70
N SER A 176 -3.62 -18.92 4.44
CA SER A 176 -4.96 -18.35 4.20
C SER A 176 -4.85 -16.83 4.06
N ARG A 177 -5.89 -16.25 3.46
CA ARG A 177 -6.05 -14.81 3.29
C ARG A 177 -7.46 -14.39 3.63
N PHE A 178 -7.61 -13.18 4.13
CA PHE A 178 -8.91 -12.52 4.26
C PHE A 178 -8.74 -11.03 4.06
N THR A 179 -9.83 -10.34 3.78
CA THR A 179 -9.82 -8.89 3.59
C THR A 179 -10.51 -8.18 4.74
N ALA A 180 -10.06 -6.98 5.09
CA ALA A 180 -10.74 -6.12 6.05
C ALA A 180 -10.82 -4.68 5.53
N LEU A 181 -11.93 -4.01 5.80
CA LEU A 181 -12.16 -2.62 5.41
C LEU A 181 -11.96 -1.70 6.61
N PHE A 182 -11.19 -0.62 6.44
CA PHE A 182 -10.98 0.41 7.45
C PHE A 182 -11.25 1.78 6.85
N ALA A 183 -11.87 2.69 7.59
CA ALA A 183 -12.12 4.06 7.12
C ALA A 183 -10.81 4.83 6.99
N TYR A 184 -10.57 5.47 5.83
CA TYR A 184 -9.36 6.27 5.60
C TYR A 184 -9.17 7.37 6.64
N GLU A 185 -10.27 8.05 7.02
CA GLU A 185 -10.26 9.13 8.01
C GLU A 185 -9.79 8.71 9.42
N GLN A 186 -9.76 7.41 9.71
CA GLN A 186 -9.37 6.92 11.02
C GLN A 186 -7.86 6.70 11.15
N PHE A 187 -7.13 6.62 10.03
CA PHE A 187 -5.68 6.37 10.03
C PHE A 187 -4.90 7.63 10.40
N ASP A 188 -3.92 7.47 11.28
CA ASP A 188 -2.81 8.40 11.41
C ASP A 188 -1.59 7.84 10.64
N PRO A 189 -1.19 8.43 9.50
CA PRO A 189 -0.07 7.92 8.71
C PRO A 189 1.30 8.07 9.41
N ASN A 190 1.38 8.86 10.50
CA ASN A 190 2.60 9.10 11.26
C ASN A 190 2.73 8.20 12.49
N ALA A 191 1.63 7.61 12.95
CA ALA A 191 1.62 6.83 14.17
C ALA A 191 2.29 5.46 13.96
N ALA A 192 3.04 5.02 14.96
CA ALA A 192 3.46 3.62 15.05
C ALA A 192 2.22 2.74 15.09
N SER A 193 2.11 1.83 14.11
CA SER A 193 0.89 1.09 13.86
C SER A 193 1.13 -0.41 13.87
N VAL A 194 0.17 -1.16 14.38
CA VAL A 194 0.20 -2.63 14.41
C VAL A 194 -1.20 -3.14 14.11
N PHE A 195 -1.33 -4.02 13.13
CA PHE A 195 -2.56 -4.80 13.00
C PHE A 195 -2.52 -5.95 13.99
N VAL A 196 -3.59 -6.09 14.77
CA VAL A 196 -3.78 -7.17 15.74
C VAL A 196 -4.88 -8.07 15.22
N VAL A 197 -4.51 -9.30 14.89
CA VAL A 197 -5.43 -10.34 14.41
C VAL A 197 -5.67 -11.35 15.52
N ASN A 198 -6.92 -11.56 15.88
CA ASN A 198 -7.33 -12.56 16.85
C ASN A 198 -8.00 -13.72 16.12
N LEU A 199 -7.41 -14.90 16.24
CA LEU A 199 -7.96 -16.13 15.69
C LEU A 199 -9.01 -16.75 16.64
N GLN A 200 -9.85 -17.65 16.12
CA GLN A 200 -10.90 -18.30 16.92
C GLN A 200 -10.36 -19.18 18.05
N ASP A 201 -9.14 -19.70 17.90
CA ASP A 201 -8.43 -20.48 18.92
C ASP A 201 -7.87 -19.62 20.06
N GLY A 202 -8.06 -18.29 20.00
CA GLY A 202 -7.57 -17.32 20.99
C GLY A 202 -6.14 -16.85 20.73
N LYS A 203 -5.48 -17.30 19.65
CA LYS A 203 -4.15 -16.84 19.29
C LYS A 203 -4.19 -15.41 18.74
N GLU A 204 -3.35 -14.55 19.29
CA GLU A 204 -3.10 -13.21 18.79
C GLU A 204 -1.91 -13.21 17.83
N ILE A 205 -2.08 -12.59 16.67
CA ILE A 205 -1.03 -12.34 15.69
C ILE A 205 -0.89 -10.83 15.52
N ARG A 206 0.34 -10.33 15.64
CA ARG A 206 0.67 -8.91 15.53
C ARG A 206 1.46 -8.67 14.25
N ILE A 207 0.97 -7.79 13.38
CA ILE A 207 1.61 -7.41 12.12
C ILE A 207 2.06 -5.96 12.25
N PRO A 208 3.36 -5.69 12.44
CA PRO A 208 3.89 -4.33 12.46
C PRO A 208 3.56 -3.61 11.13
N ALA A 209 3.01 -2.41 11.24
CA ALA A 209 2.55 -1.61 10.12
C ALA A 209 3.26 -0.25 10.11
N GLU A 210 4.41 -0.19 9.45
CA GLU A 210 5.14 1.06 9.27
C GLU A 210 4.62 1.81 8.04
N PHE A 211 3.52 2.55 8.20
CA PHE A 211 2.86 3.25 7.09
C PHE A 211 3.75 4.27 6.38
N SER A 212 4.78 4.80 7.03
CA SER A 212 5.78 5.69 6.43
C SER A 212 6.67 5.00 5.38
N LYS A 213 6.78 3.67 5.40
CA LYS A 213 7.57 2.87 4.43
C LYS A 213 6.76 2.41 3.22
N VAL A 214 5.43 2.49 3.31
CA VAL A 214 4.50 2.13 2.25
C VAL A 214 4.56 3.26 1.22
N LYS A 215 4.57 2.94 -0.08
CA LYS A 215 4.62 3.91 -1.19
C LYS A 215 3.39 3.86 -2.08
#